data_AF-A0A7C6EM17-F1
#
_entry.id   AF-A0A7C6EM17-F1
#
_cell.length_a   1.000
_cell.length_b   1.000
_cell.length_c   1.000
_cell.angle_alpha   90.00
_cell.angle_beta   90.00
_cell.angle_gamma   90.00
#
_symmetry.space_group_name_H-M   'P 1'
#
loop_
_entity.id
_entity.type
_entity.pdbx_description
1 polymer ?
#
loop_
_entity_poly.entity_id
_entity_poly.type
_entity_poly.pdbx_seq_one_letter_code
_entity_poly.pdbx_strand_id
1 'polypeptide(L)'
;DASGCVAILETARVLKKLMDEGKIPPLRRSVRFLFIPEISGTAAYIQKYPEIARRFFANINEDMVGEALIKNNAYFYVERSPYSLSSYLGDVIESLAEWLAETQRISLEGRSGEMGIVSPTGTKDPFYYRVAPYTGGSDHVVFIDGGVKVPAVMFIVWPDFWYHTSGDLPDKSDSTQLKRVVVLSAASAVFLANAGADEVPKILAEVSTRGQSRLAKEWQKAELSILNAAKENLHEQRKEAVNLVDQAFKREKEALASVQFFIRGEKALEEKLNSRMRALEGLRTISLNLLEDVYRQRCSELKVTPVKLTLQPEEMRLSRIIPVRTEKMRGYFNALEFRERMRELKDLPAYNLGRAEFEARNFIDGRRSILEIRNALAAEYGPIPLKQVENFILVLEKTGFVTLKK
;
A
#
# COMPACT_ATOMS: atom_id res chain seq x y z
N ASP A 1 -2.41 17.45 11.83
CA ASP A 1 -1.35 17.05 12.81
C ASP A 1 -1.81 16.86 14.26
N ALA A 2 -2.37 17.88 14.93
CA ALA A 2 -2.60 17.82 16.39
C ALA A 2 -3.48 16.65 16.82
N SER A 3 -4.50 16.31 16.01
CA SER A 3 -5.38 15.15 16.21
C SER A 3 -4.62 13.82 16.21
N GLY A 4 -3.65 13.63 15.31
CA GLY A 4 -2.77 12.46 15.28
C GLY A 4 -1.87 12.37 16.51
N CYS A 5 -1.26 13.50 16.92
CA CYS A 5 -0.44 13.55 18.12
C CYS A 5 -1.22 13.13 19.40
N VAL A 6 -2.44 13.66 19.59
CA VAL A 6 -3.24 13.31 20.78
C VAL A 6 -3.73 11.87 20.73
N ALA A 7 -4.07 11.35 19.55
CA ALA A 7 -4.48 9.96 19.38
C ALA A 7 -3.34 8.97 19.69
N ILE A 8 -2.14 9.20 19.14
CA ILE A 8 -0.93 8.41 19.43
C ILE A 8 -0.61 8.41 20.94
N LEU A 9 -0.67 9.57 21.59
CA LEU A 9 -0.43 9.69 23.03
C LEU A 9 -1.48 8.93 23.85
N GLU A 10 -2.75 9.07 23.50
CA GLU A 10 -3.84 8.38 24.19
C GLU A 10 -3.79 6.88 23.97
N THR A 11 -3.42 6.41 22.78
CA THR A 11 -3.15 4.98 22.52
C THR A 11 -2.04 4.45 23.42
N ALA A 12 -0.93 5.19 23.60
CA ALA A 12 0.12 4.80 24.53
C ALA A 12 -0.40 4.68 25.98
N ARG A 13 -1.22 5.64 26.42
CA ARG A 13 -1.84 5.64 27.75
C ARG A 13 -2.80 4.44 27.93
N VAL A 14 -3.63 4.15 26.94
CA VAL A 14 -4.58 3.03 26.94
C VAL A 14 -3.84 1.69 27.01
N LEU A 15 -2.81 1.49 26.16
CA LEU A 15 -2.01 0.27 26.17
C LEU A 15 -1.35 0.05 27.53
N LYS A 16 -0.75 1.11 28.11
CA LYS A 16 -0.16 1.03 29.44
C LYS A 16 -1.19 0.64 30.49
N LYS A 17 -2.34 1.32 30.52
CA LYS A 17 -3.41 1.05 31.49
C LYS A 17 -3.90 -0.40 31.39
N LEU A 18 -4.18 -0.89 30.19
CA LEU A 18 -4.68 -2.25 29.97
C LEU A 18 -3.66 -3.32 30.39
N MET A 19 -2.36 -3.06 30.20
CA MET A 19 -1.30 -3.96 30.68
C MET A 19 -1.18 -3.93 32.22
N ASP A 20 -1.16 -2.73 32.82
CA ASP A 20 -1.05 -2.57 34.29
C ASP A 20 -2.24 -3.23 35.02
N GLU A 21 -3.45 -3.18 34.42
CA GLU A 21 -4.67 -3.80 34.95
C GLU A 21 -4.83 -5.28 34.57
N GLY A 22 -3.90 -5.87 33.80
CA GLY A 22 -3.97 -7.26 33.35
C GLY A 22 -5.13 -7.57 32.39
N LYS A 23 -5.68 -6.56 31.71
CA LYS A 23 -6.77 -6.71 30.73
C LYS A 23 -6.29 -7.21 29.36
N ILE A 24 -5.01 -7.02 29.06
CA ILE A 24 -4.33 -7.59 27.90
C ILE A 24 -3.03 -8.28 28.35
N PRO A 25 -2.55 -9.29 27.61
CA PRO A 25 -1.26 -9.89 27.91
C PRO A 25 -0.11 -8.89 27.67
N PRO A 26 1.06 -9.06 28.32
CA PRO A 26 2.26 -8.31 27.99
C PRO A 26 2.57 -8.40 26.48
N LEU A 27 2.92 -7.27 25.88
CA LEU A 27 3.21 -7.21 24.45
C LEU A 27 4.51 -7.98 24.12
N ARG A 28 4.43 -8.96 23.21
CA ARG A 28 5.59 -9.78 22.79
C ARG A 28 6.59 -9.01 21.91
N ARG A 29 6.18 -7.90 21.30
CA ARG A 29 7.04 -6.99 20.52
C ARG A 29 6.82 -5.56 21.01
N SER A 30 7.87 -4.75 20.94
CA SER A 30 7.82 -3.35 21.37
C SER A 30 6.95 -2.51 20.44
N VAL A 31 6.15 -1.62 21.03
CA VAL A 31 5.45 -0.54 20.30
C VAL A 31 6.22 0.76 20.55
N ARG A 32 6.53 1.49 19.48
CA ARG A 32 7.25 2.76 19.55
C ARG A 32 6.35 3.88 19.05
N PHE A 33 6.19 4.91 19.89
CA PHE A 33 5.46 6.12 19.55
C PHE A 33 6.46 7.18 19.10
N LEU A 34 6.21 7.80 17.95
CA LEU A 34 7.07 8.83 17.37
C LEU A 34 6.30 10.16 17.37
N PHE A 35 6.92 11.20 17.90
CA PHE A 35 6.43 12.58 17.90
C PHE A 35 7.54 13.44 17.30
N ILE A 36 7.37 13.82 16.04
CA ILE A 36 8.45 14.31 15.19
C ILE A 36 7.90 15.30 14.16
N PRO A 37 8.74 16.20 13.61
CA PRO A 37 8.36 16.99 12.44
C PRO A 37 8.06 16.07 11.25
N GLU A 38 6.94 16.32 10.59
CA GLU A 38 6.45 15.53 9.46
C GLU A 38 7.53 15.33 8.39
N ILE A 39 7.69 14.08 7.95
CA ILE A 39 8.63 13.52 6.96
C ILE A 39 10.11 13.70 7.33
N SER A 40 10.54 14.95 7.51
CA SER A 40 11.92 15.34 7.82
C SER A 40 12.41 14.75 9.14
N GLY A 41 11.55 14.70 10.16
CA GLY A 41 11.84 14.10 11.45
C GLY A 41 11.95 12.58 11.37
N THR A 42 11.06 11.91 10.63
CA THR A 42 11.14 10.45 10.42
C THR A 42 12.41 10.11 9.65
N ALA A 43 12.70 10.85 8.58
CA ALA A 43 13.89 10.64 7.76
C ALA A 43 15.17 10.78 8.61
N ALA A 44 15.27 11.85 9.41
CA ALA A 44 16.40 12.06 10.30
C ALA A 44 16.52 10.95 11.37
N TYR A 45 15.40 10.51 11.95
CA TYR A 45 15.39 9.44 12.95
C TYR A 45 15.87 8.10 12.35
N ILE A 46 15.35 7.71 11.19
CA ILE A 46 15.73 6.46 10.52
C ILE A 46 17.19 6.51 10.06
N GLN A 47 17.65 7.65 9.54
CA GLN A 47 19.05 7.84 9.15
C GLN A 47 20.00 7.74 10.35
N LYS A 48 19.60 8.28 11.51
CA LYS A 48 20.41 8.24 12.73
C LYS A 48 20.42 6.87 13.41
N TYR A 49 19.33 6.10 13.30
CA TYR A 49 19.16 4.79 13.96
C TYR A 49 18.76 3.68 12.98
N PRO A 50 19.58 3.39 11.95
CA PRO A 50 19.25 2.41 10.91
C PRO A 50 19.10 0.98 11.47
N GLU A 51 19.83 0.63 12.53
CA GLU A 51 19.72 -0.64 13.25
C GLU A 51 18.37 -0.80 13.96
N ILE A 52 17.77 0.29 14.42
CA ILE A 52 16.42 0.28 14.98
C ILE A 52 15.40 0.16 13.84
N ALA A 53 15.55 0.95 12.78
CA ALA A 53 14.63 0.97 11.64
C ALA A 53 14.48 -0.42 10.98
N ARG A 54 15.58 -1.16 10.84
CA ARG A 54 15.57 -2.55 10.30
C ARG A 54 14.76 -3.55 11.10
N ARG A 55 14.40 -3.23 12.34
CA ARG A 55 13.58 -4.08 13.22
C ARG A 55 12.10 -3.76 13.14
N PHE A 56 11.72 -2.65 12.51
CA PHE A 56 10.32 -2.33 12.29
C PHE A 56 9.75 -3.30 11.25
N PHE A 57 8.56 -3.81 11.52
CA PHE A 57 7.84 -4.72 10.63
C PHE A 57 6.48 -4.17 10.21
N ALA A 58 6.05 -3.08 10.85
CA ALA A 58 4.80 -2.39 10.60
C ALA A 58 4.92 -0.93 11.08
N ASN A 59 4.32 -0.01 10.34
CA ASN A 59 4.06 1.36 10.74
C ASN A 59 2.54 1.62 10.65
N ILE A 60 2.00 2.24 11.69
CA ILE A 60 0.65 2.83 11.69
C ILE A 60 0.89 4.32 11.80
N ASN A 61 0.68 5.04 10.71
CA ASN A 61 0.80 6.48 10.63
C ASN A 61 -0.56 7.11 10.95
N GLU A 62 -0.62 7.99 11.93
CA GLU A 62 -1.84 8.72 12.28
C GLU A 62 -1.63 10.19 11.96
N ASP A 63 -2.22 10.64 10.86
CA ASP A 63 -2.21 12.04 10.46
C ASP A 63 -3.64 12.51 10.24
N MET A 64 -3.99 13.69 10.77
CA MET A 64 -5.33 14.26 10.66
C MET A 64 -6.43 13.21 10.90
N VAL A 65 -6.52 12.67 12.13
CA VAL A 65 -7.40 11.52 12.43
C VAL A 65 -8.67 11.87 13.21
N GLY A 66 -8.77 13.10 13.70
CA GLY A 66 -9.76 13.53 14.70
C GLY A 66 -10.84 14.47 14.18
N GLU A 67 -10.75 14.85 12.92
CA GLU A 67 -11.59 15.81 12.24
C GLU A 67 -13.03 15.26 12.17
N ALA A 68 -14.01 16.12 12.40
CA ALA A 68 -15.41 15.73 12.37
C ALA A 68 -15.81 15.39 10.93
N LEU A 69 -16.11 14.11 10.68
CA LEU A 69 -16.30 13.57 9.33
C LEU A 69 -17.40 14.33 8.56
N ILE A 70 -18.55 14.57 9.19
CA ILE A 70 -19.68 15.27 8.54
C ILE A 70 -19.35 16.75 8.27
N LYS A 71 -18.65 17.44 9.18
CA LYS A 71 -18.29 18.86 8.99
C LYS A 71 -17.34 19.06 7.80
N ASN A 72 -16.50 18.06 7.54
CA ASN A 72 -15.52 18.07 6.46
C ASN A 72 -15.99 17.38 5.17
N ASN A 73 -17.22 16.84 5.14
CA ASN A 73 -17.67 15.95 4.06
C ASN A 73 -16.63 14.84 3.76
N ALA A 74 -16.11 14.25 4.84
CA ALA A 74 -14.92 13.41 4.82
C ALA A 74 -15.21 11.95 5.19
N TYR A 75 -14.26 11.10 4.85
CA TYR A 75 -14.18 9.72 5.34
C TYR A 75 -12.92 9.55 6.17
N PHE A 76 -12.97 8.63 7.13
CA PHE A 76 -11.76 8.06 7.71
C PHE A 76 -11.17 7.04 6.75
N TYR A 77 -9.98 7.31 6.24
CA TYR A 77 -9.25 6.45 5.34
C TYR A 77 -8.25 5.58 6.09
N VAL A 78 -8.26 4.30 5.74
CA VAL A 78 -7.12 3.40 5.91
C VAL A 78 -6.41 3.34 4.57
N GLU A 79 -5.35 4.13 4.41
CA GLU A 79 -4.49 4.09 3.24
C GLU A 79 -3.48 2.95 3.38
N ARG A 80 -3.35 2.14 2.33
CA ARG A 80 -2.48 0.96 2.30
C ARG A 80 -1.08 1.30 1.79
N SER A 81 -0.14 0.39 2.03
CA SER A 81 1.16 0.41 1.36
C SER A 81 0.99 0.35 -0.18
N PRO A 82 1.93 0.94 -0.93
CA PRO A 82 1.89 0.93 -2.39
C PRO A 82 2.21 -0.46 -2.96
N TYR A 83 2.05 -0.62 -4.27
CA TYR A 83 2.16 -1.95 -4.89
C TYR A 83 3.57 -2.55 -4.77
N SER A 84 4.62 -1.72 -4.76
CA SER A 84 6.01 -2.13 -4.53
C SER A 84 6.30 -2.72 -3.14
N LEU A 85 5.39 -2.55 -2.18
CA LEU A 85 5.51 -3.07 -0.82
C LEU A 85 4.20 -3.70 -0.32
N SER A 86 3.63 -4.56 -1.14
CA SER A 86 2.39 -5.27 -0.79
C SER A 86 2.61 -6.23 0.38
N SER A 87 1.76 -6.15 1.39
CA SER A 87 1.91 -6.90 2.64
C SER A 87 0.58 -7.24 3.30
N TYR A 88 0.65 -8.12 4.30
CA TYR A 88 -0.47 -8.53 5.15
C TYR A 88 -1.09 -7.34 5.91
N LEU A 89 -0.30 -6.29 6.16
CA LEU A 89 -0.64 -5.23 7.11
C LEU A 89 -1.94 -4.54 6.73
N GLY A 90 -2.09 -4.18 5.45
CA GLY A 90 -3.31 -3.53 4.99
C GLY A 90 -4.57 -4.39 5.20
N ASP A 91 -4.49 -5.71 4.96
CA ASP A 91 -5.64 -6.62 5.13
C ASP A 91 -6.02 -6.81 6.60
N VAL A 92 -5.02 -6.90 7.49
CA VAL A 92 -5.25 -7.02 8.94
C VAL A 92 -5.90 -5.76 9.50
N ILE A 93 -5.38 -4.58 9.12
CA ILE A 93 -5.89 -3.30 9.61
C ILE A 93 -7.29 -3.02 9.04
N GLU A 94 -7.53 -3.38 7.78
CA GLU A 94 -8.86 -3.31 7.18
C GLU A 94 -9.88 -4.16 7.94
N SER A 95 -9.52 -5.39 8.35
CA SER A 95 -10.39 -6.25 9.18
C SER A 95 -10.77 -5.60 10.51
N LEU A 96 -9.81 -4.92 11.18
CA LEU A 96 -10.08 -4.20 12.42
C LEU A 96 -10.95 -2.95 12.21
N ALA A 97 -10.73 -2.21 11.12
CA ALA A 97 -11.55 -1.06 10.76
C ALA A 97 -12.99 -1.46 10.40
N GLU A 98 -13.15 -2.59 9.71
CA GLU A 98 -14.45 -3.18 9.37
C GLU A 98 -15.20 -3.63 10.64
N TRP A 99 -14.52 -4.32 11.56
CA TRP A 99 -15.09 -4.67 12.86
C TRP A 99 -15.54 -3.43 13.65
N LEU A 100 -14.71 -2.39 13.67
CA LEU A 100 -15.06 -1.12 14.32
C LEU A 100 -16.32 -0.53 13.68
N ALA A 101 -16.37 -0.44 12.34
CA ALA A 101 -17.53 0.10 11.65
C ALA A 101 -18.82 -0.70 11.90
N GLU A 102 -18.74 -2.03 11.81
CA GLU A 102 -19.91 -2.89 11.96
C GLU A 102 -20.43 -2.88 13.40
N THR A 103 -19.55 -2.78 14.40
CA THR A 103 -19.98 -2.65 15.81
C THR A 103 -20.59 -1.29 16.14
N GLN A 104 -20.37 -0.27 15.31
CA GLN A 104 -20.95 1.06 15.48
C GLN A 104 -22.25 1.26 14.68
N ARG A 105 -22.63 0.29 13.86
CA ARG A 105 -23.82 0.37 13.01
C ARG A 105 -25.10 0.11 13.80
N ILE A 106 -26.16 0.86 13.47
CA ILE A 106 -27.53 0.55 13.87
C ILE A 106 -28.19 -0.18 12.70
N SER A 107 -28.60 -1.42 12.89
CA SER A 107 -29.34 -2.22 11.92
C SER A 107 -30.82 -2.33 12.31
N LEU A 108 -31.67 -2.82 11.39
CA LEU A 108 -33.08 -3.10 11.69
C LEU A 108 -33.24 -4.16 12.77
N GLU A 109 -32.26 -5.04 12.92
CA GLU A 109 -32.20 -6.09 13.94
C GLU A 109 -31.67 -5.55 15.29
N GLY A 110 -31.37 -4.25 15.37
CA GLY A 110 -30.80 -3.60 16.55
C GLY A 110 -29.35 -3.15 16.33
N ARG A 111 -28.62 -2.89 17.42
CA ARG A 111 -27.18 -2.64 17.30
C ARG A 111 -26.45 -3.97 17.24
N SER A 112 -25.60 -4.13 16.22
CA SER A 112 -24.64 -5.22 16.11
C SER A 112 -23.58 -5.07 17.21
N GLY A 113 -23.89 -5.56 18.41
CA GLY A 113 -23.00 -5.52 19.58
C GLY A 113 -23.38 -4.47 20.63
N GLU A 114 -23.12 -4.79 21.90
CA GLU A 114 -23.44 -3.94 23.06
C GLU A 114 -22.45 -2.78 23.27
N MET A 115 -21.37 -2.71 22.49
CA MET A 115 -20.24 -1.81 22.76
C MET A 115 -20.28 -0.54 21.89
N GLY A 116 -20.96 0.50 22.41
CA GLY A 116 -20.91 1.84 21.81
C GLY A 116 -19.54 2.51 22.02
N ILE A 117 -18.77 2.66 20.95
CA ILE A 117 -17.51 3.42 20.91
C ILE A 117 -17.85 4.87 20.53
N VAL A 118 -18.41 5.58 21.51
CA VAL A 118 -18.87 6.96 21.40
C VAL A 118 -18.37 7.77 22.59
N SER A 119 -18.05 9.04 22.38
CA SER A 119 -17.72 9.99 23.43
C SER A 119 -19.01 10.65 23.97
N PRO A 120 -19.13 10.94 25.28
CA PRO A 120 -20.28 11.67 25.82
C PRO A 120 -20.49 13.06 25.19
N THR A 121 -19.41 13.70 24.75
CA THR A 121 -19.40 15.04 24.15
C THR A 121 -19.17 15.01 22.63
N GLY A 122 -19.10 13.83 22.04
CA GLY A 122 -18.87 13.65 20.60
C GLY A 122 -20.17 13.43 19.84
N THR A 123 -20.05 13.39 18.51
CA THR A 123 -21.17 13.03 17.66
C THR A 123 -21.59 11.56 17.87
N LYS A 124 -22.78 11.21 17.40
CA LYS A 124 -23.24 9.81 17.29
C LYS A 124 -23.27 9.37 15.83
N ASP A 125 -22.50 10.04 14.98
CA ASP A 125 -22.48 9.79 13.55
C ASP A 125 -22.00 8.35 13.29
N PRO A 126 -22.51 7.70 12.22
CA PRO A 126 -21.93 6.46 11.73
C PRO A 126 -20.43 6.60 11.51
N PHE A 127 -19.69 5.49 11.64
CA PHE A 127 -18.27 5.49 11.32
C PHE A 127 -18.08 5.38 9.81
N TYR A 128 -17.98 6.52 9.13
CA TYR A 128 -17.75 6.59 7.69
C TYR A 128 -16.27 6.33 7.38
N TYR A 129 -15.96 5.09 6.99
CA TYR A 129 -14.59 4.72 6.62
C TYR A 129 -14.47 4.27 5.17
N ARG A 130 -13.23 4.34 4.65
CA ARG A 130 -12.82 3.83 3.34
C ARG A 130 -11.44 3.22 3.43
N VAL A 131 -11.20 2.16 2.67
CA VAL A 131 -9.85 1.64 2.44
C VAL A 131 -9.37 2.20 1.12
N ALA A 132 -8.25 2.91 1.14
CA ALA A 132 -7.71 3.60 -0.04
C ALA A 132 -6.39 2.96 -0.51
N PRO A 133 -6.11 3.00 -1.83
CA PRO A 133 -4.76 2.78 -2.31
C PRO A 133 -3.82 3.89 -1.80
N TYR A 134 -2.52 3.64 -1.89
CA TYR A 134 -1.49 4.61 -1.54
C TYR A 134 -1.66 5.94 -2.29
N THR A 135 -1.53 7.06 -1.57
CA THR A 135 -1.51 8.42 -2.12
C THR A 135 -0.37 9.28 -1.58
N GLY A 136 0.28 8.87 -0.50
CA GLY A 136 1.42 9.55 0.11
C GLY A 136 1.01 10.69 1.06
N GLY A 137 1.89 11.67 1.24
CA GLY A 137 1.54 12.92 1.93
C GLY A 137 1.65 12.92 3.46
N SER A 138 2.29 11.92 4.08
CA SER A 138 2.62 11.91 5.51
C SER A 138 3.86 11.03 5.78
N ASP A 139 4.32 10.93 7.04
CA ASP A 139 5.50 10.16 7.46
C ASP A 139 5.57 8.69 6.98
N HIS A 140 4.44 8.03 6.67
CA HIS A 140 4.44 6.67 6.10
C HIS A 140 5.28 6.56 4.82
N VAL A 141 5.42 7.65 4.05
CA VAL A 141 6.26 7.66 2.83
C VAL A 141 7.73 7.34 3.10
N VAL A 142 8.21 7.65 4.31
CA VAL A 142 9.59 7.38 4.72
C VAL A 142 9.78 5.89 5.03
N PHE A 143 8.80 5.27 5.67
CA PHE A 143 8.83 3.85 6.02
C PHE A 143 8.75 2.94 4.80
N ILE A 144 7.88 3.27 3.84
CA ILE A 144 7.65 2.45 2.64
C ILE A 144 8.67 2.68 1.53
N ASP A 145 9.57 3.68 1.63
CA ASP A 145 10.62 3.89 0.64
C ASP A 145 11.39 2.58 0.42
N GLY A 146 11.69 2.24 -0.83
CA GLY A 146 12.39 1.01 -1.17
C GLY A 146 13.80 0.88 -0.57
N GLY A 147 14.35 1.91 0.08
CA GLY A 147 15.56 1.80 0.91
C GLY A 147 15.27 1.31 2.33
N VAL A 148 14.09 1.65 2.87
CA VAL A 148 13.67 1.36 4.25
C VAL A 148 12.80 0.10 4.33
N LYS A 149 11.82 -0.04 3.43
CA LYS A 149 10.96 -1.23 3.23
C LYS A 149 10.22 -1.72 4.48
N VAL A 150 9.69 -0.79 5.28
CA VAL A 150 8.80 -1.11 6.40
C VAL A 150 7.36 -0.94 5.91
N PRO A 151 6.54 -2.01 5.91
CA PRO A 151 5.13 -1.88 5.55
C PRO A 151 4.42 -0.86 6.43
N ALA A 152 3.61 0.00 5.81
CA ALA A 152 2.90 1.06 6.51
C ALA A 152 1.44 1.17 6.07
N VAL A 153 0.59 1.58 7.01
CA VAL A 153 -0.74 2.10 6.72
C VAL A 153 -0.83 3.52 7.25
N MET A 154 -1.62 4.36 6.61
CA MET A 154 -1.97 5.67 7.13
C MET A 154 -3.46 5.72 7.49
N PHE A 155 -3.73 6.18 8.71
CA PHE A 155 -5.02 6.64 9.17
C PHE A 155 -5.10 8.13 8.90
N ILE A 156 -6.12 8.55 8.14
CA ILE A 156 -6.33 9.95 7.79
C ILE A 156 -7.80 10.26 7.56
N VAL A 157 -8.26 11.42 7.98
CA VAL A 157 -9.55 11.99 7.60
C VAL A 157 -9.31 12.94 6.43
N TRP A 158 -9.98 12.68 5.31
CA TRP A 158 -9.86 13.51 4.12
C TRP A 158 -11.21 13.69 3.38
N PRO A 159 -11.48 14.85 2.75
CA PRO A 159 -10.72 16.10 2.85
C PRO A 159 -10.79 16.73 4.25
N ASP A 160 -9.93 17.71 4.51
CA ASP A 160 -10.11 18.68 5.59
C ASP A 160 -10.27 20.06 4.95
N PHE A 161 -11.41 20.70 5.19
CA PHE A 161 -11.72 22.01 4.60
C PHE A 161 -10.95 23.17 5.22
N TRP A 162 -10.28 22.95 6.35
CA TRP A 162 -9.47 23.96 7.04
C TRP A 162 -7.97 23.65 6.99
N TYR A 163 -7.57 22.60 6.25
CA TYR A 163 -6.19 22.16 6.11
C TYR A 163 -5.22 23.33 5.83
N HIS A 164 -4.20 23.46 6.68
CA HIS A 164 -3.17 24.51 6.59
C HIS A 164 -3.70 25.96 6.64
N THR A 165 -4.87 26.18 7.25
CA THR A 165 -5.42 27.52 7.47
C THR A 165 -5.44 27.88 8.95
N SER A 166 -5.49 29.18 9.27
CA SER A 166 -5.72 29.64 10.65
C SER A 166 -7.11 29.30 11.20
N GLY A 167 -7.99 28.73 10.37
CA GLY A 167 -9.31 28.22 10.77
C GLY A 167 -9.30 26.76 11.20
N ASP A 168 -8.16 26.07 11.11
CA ASP A 168 -7.95 24.73 11.66
C ASP A 168 -7.86 24.81 13.18
N LEU A 169 -9.03 24.74 13.81
CA LEU A 169 -9.22 24.91 15.24
C LEU A 169 -9.83 23.64 15.85
N PRO A 170 -9.66 23.39 17.16
CA PRO A 170 -10.21 22.20 17.81
C PRO A 170 -11.73 21.99 17.67
N ASP A 171 -12.49 23.04 17.34
CA ASP A 171 -13.94 22.95 17.11
C ASP A 171 -14.30 22.22 15.80
N LYS A 172 -13.32 21.93 14.92
CA LYS A 172 -13.47 21.10 13.71
C LYS A 172 -13.32 19.62 13.99
N SER A 173 -12.83 19.23 15.17
CA SER A 173 -12.68 17.84 15.57
C SER A 173 -13.97 17.25 16.17
N ASP A 174 -14.02 15.92 16.23
CA ASP A 174 -15.04 15.15 16.96
C ASP A 174 -14.39 14.18 17.94
N SER A 175 -14.77 14.30 19.22
CA SER A 175 -14.24 13.43 20.27
C SER A 175 -14.69 11.97 20.13
N THR A 176 -15.81 11.69 19.47
CA THR A 176 -16.21 10.31 19.12
C THR A 176 -15.26 9.74 18.07
N GLN A 177 -14.94 10.50 17.02
CA GLN A 177 -13.97 10.11 16.01
C GLN A 177 -12.59 9.83 16.61
N LEU A 178 -12.07 10.74 17.45
CA LEU A 178 -10.80 10.52 18.17
C LEU A 178 -10.83 9.23 19.02
N LYS A 179 -11.91 8.99 19.77
CA LYS A 179 -12.06 7.76 20.57
C LYS A 179 -12.02 6.50 19.71
N ARG A 180 -12.66 6.52 18.54
CA ARG A 180 -12.69 5.40 17.59
C ARG A 180 -11.29 5.11 17.02
N VAL A 181 -10.54 6.14 16.66
CA VAL A 181 -9.17 5.99 16.17
C VAL A 181 -8.27 5.42 17.25
N VAL A 182 -8.34 5.93 18.49
CA VAL A 182 -7.57 5.38 19.62
C VAL A 182 -7.87 3.90 19.85
N VAL A 183 -9.14 3.48 19.77
CA VAL A 183 -9.53 2.05 19.88
C VAL A 183 -8.93 1.24 18.73
N LEU A 184 -9.01 1.72 17.48
CA LEU A 184 -8.45 1.05 16.32
C LEU A 184 -6.93 0.90 16.43
N SER A 185 -6.22 1.96 16.81
CA SER A 185 -4.77 1.99 17.01
C SER A 185 -4.34 1.08 18.15
N ALA A 186 -5.04 1.10 19.28
CA ALA A 186 -4.76 0.19 20.40
C ALA A 186 -4.99 -1.28 20.02
N ALA A 187 -6.12 -1.60 19.37
CA ALA A 187 -6.41 -2.96 18.91
C ALA A 187 -5.36 -3.46 17.90
N SER A 188 -4.97 -2.58 16.97
CA SER A 188 -3.94 -2.85 15.96
C SER A 188 -2.57 -3.10 16.61
N ALA A 189 -2.16 -2.25 17.55
CA ALA A 189 -0.92 -2.41 18.30
C ALA A 189 -0.90 -3.72 19.10
N VAL A 190 -1.99 -4.05 19.82
CA VAL A 190 -2.09 -5.31 20.59
C VAL A 190 -2.01 -6.51 19.68
N PHE A 191 -2.76 -6.52 18.56
CA PHE A 191 -2.76 -7.62 17.62
C PHE A 191 -1.38 -7.81 16.99
N LEU A 192 -0.81 -6.77 16.38
CA LEU A 192 0.47 -6.84 15.68
C LEU A 192 1.62 -7.19 16.62
N ALA A 193 1.64 -6.63 17.83
CA ALA A 193 2.69 -6.90 18.79
C ALA A 193 2.69 -8.37 19.25
N ASN A 194 1.52 -8.98 19.39
CA ASN A 194 1.36 -10.33 19.94
C ASN A 194 1.23 -11.44 18.90
N ALA A 195 0.84 -11.11 17.66
CA ALA A 195 0.62 -12.07 16.59
C ALA A 195 1.83 -13.00 16.39
N GLY A 196 1.56 -14.29 16.35
CA GLY A 196 2.52 -15.36 16.09
C GLY A 196 1.89 -16.47 15.27
N ALA A 197 2.38 -17.69 15.47
CA ALA A 197 1.93 -18.87 14.74
C ALA A 197 0.41 -19.11 14.87
N ASP A 198 -0.16 -18.88 16.06
CA ASP A 198 -1.59 -19.06 16.33
C ASP A 198 -2.49 -18.13 15.49
N GLU A 199 -2.00 -16.93 15.16
CA GLU A 199 -2.72 -15.95 14.35
C GLU A 199 -2.54 -16.18 12.83
N VAL A 200 -1.51 -16.91 12.39
CA VAL A 200 -1.22 -17.15 10.96
C VAL A 200 -2.44 -17.68 10.20
N PRO A 201 -3.19 -18.68 10.69
CA PRO A 201 -4.40 -19.16 10.00
C PRO A 201 -5.42 -18.06 9.69
N LYS A 202 -5.61 -17.10 10.60
CA LYS A 202 -6.57 -15.99 10.45
C LYS A 202 -6.02 -14.93 9.51
N ILE A 203 -4.74 -14.56 9.65
CA ILE A 203 -4.07 -13.62 8.74
C ILE A 203 -4.09 -14.15 7.30
N LEU A 204 -3.80 -15.44 7.10
CA LEU A 204 -3.88 -16.05 5.76
C LEU A 204 -5.29 -16.00 5.18
N ALA A 205 -6.33 -16.14 6.01
CA ALA A 205 -7.71 -16.03 5.55
C ALA A 205 -7.99 -14.61 5.06
N GLU A 206 -7.73 -13.59 5.87
CA GLU A 206 -7.92 -12.17 5.52
C GLU A 206 -7.15 -11.78 4.25
N VAL A 207 -5.85 -12.12 4.17
CA VAL A 207 -5.02 -11.77 3.01
C VAL A 207 -5.50 -12.47 1.74
N SER A 208 -5.87 -13.77 1.84
CA SER A 208 -6.31 -14.53 0.65
C SER A 208 -7.66 -14.06 0.12
N THR A 209 -8.65 -13.85 1.00
CA THR A 209 -10.02 -13.53 0.58
C THR A 209 -10.14 -12.09 0.12
N ARG A 210 -9.53 -11.13 0.83
CA ARG A 210 -9.47 -9.74 0.37
C ARG A 210 -8.64 -9.60 -0.90
N GLY A 211 -7.58 -10.40 -1.04
CA GLY A 211 -6.82 -10.53 -2.28
C GLY A 211 -7.69 -10.95 -3.46
N GLN A 212 -8.57 -11.95 -3.29
CA GLN A 212 -9.51 -12.36 -4.35
C GLN A 212 -10.47 -11.23 -4.75
N SER A 213 -11.00 -10.47 -3.79
CA SER A 213 -11.83 -9.30 -4.08
C SER A 213 -11.08 -8.24 -4.90
N ARG A 214 -9.79 -8.04 -4.65
CA ARG A 214 -8.94 -7.15 -5.46
C ARG A 214 -8.70 -7.72 -6.85
N LEU A 215 -8.38 -9.01 -6.96
CA LEU A 215 -8.19 -9.68 -8.25
C LEU A 215 -9.44 -9.58 -9.13
N ALA A 216 -10.63 -9.73 -8.55
CA ALA A 216 -11.89 -9.56 -9.27
C ALA A 216 -12.06 -8.14 -9.85
N LYS A 217 -11.69 -7.10 -9.08
CA LYS A 217 -11.70 -5.70 -9.55
C LYS A 217 -10.69 -5.47 -10.68
N GLU A 218 -9.49 -6.03 -10.58
CA GLU A 218 -8.48 -5.90 -11.64
C GLU A 218 -8.88 -6.68 -12.91
N TRP A 219 -9.49 -7.85 -12.75
CA TRP A 219 -10.04 -8.62 -13.86
C TRP A 219 -11.17 -7.85 -14.57
N GLN A 220 -12.10 -7.25 -13.82
CA GLN A 220 -13.16 -6.41 -14.39
C GLN A 220 -12.58 -5.26 -15.23
N LYS A 221 -11.56 -4.56 -14.71
CA LYS A 221 -10.88 -3.48 -15.47
C LYS A 221 -10.23 -4.01 -16.76
N ALA A 222 -9.54 -5.15 -16.67
CA ALA A 222 -8.87 -5.78 -17.80
C ALA A 222 -9.87 -6.20 -18.90
N GLU A 223 -10.96 -6.86 -18.51
CA GLU A 223 -12.03 -7.27 -19.42
C GLU A 223 -12.68 -6.07 -20.10
N LEU A 224 -13.09 -5.06 -19.32
CA LEU A 224 -13.71 -3.84 -19.86
C LEU A 224 -12.77 -3.08 -20.81
N SER A 225 -11.46 -3.08 -20.54
CA SER A 225 -10.48 -2.48 -21.46
C SER A 225 -10.50 -3.14 -22.84
N ILE A 226 -10.57 -4.48 -22.89
CA ILE A 226 -10.66 -5.22 -24.17
C ILE A 226 -12.00 -4.98 -24.84
N LEU A 227 -13.12 -5.05 -24.10
CA LEU A 227 -14.46 -4.87 -24.65
C LEU A 227 -14.68 -3.46 -25.23
N ASN A 228 -14.08 -2.44 -24.61
CA ASN A 228 -14.18 -1.06 -25.07
C ASN A 228 -13.14 -0.70 -26.14
N ALA A 229 -12.18 -1.59 -26.45
CA ALA A 229 -11.18 -1.33 -27.46
C ALA A 229 -11.81 -1.23 -28.87
N ALA A 230 -11.24 -0.33 -29.67
CA ALA A 230 -11.53 -0.20 -31.09
C ALA A 230 -10.58 -1.09 -31.90
N LYS A 231 -10.83 -1.17 -33.21
CA LYS A 231 -10.05 -2.02 -34.11
C LYS A 231 -8.56 -1.67 -34.07
N GLU A 232 -8.24 -0.40 -33.97
CA GLU A 232 -6.91 0.18 -34.09
C GLU A 232 -6.04 -0.08 -32.85
N ASN A 233 -6.64 -0.22 -31.67
CA ASN A 233 -5.92 -0.34 -30.40
C ASN A 233 -6.16 -1.66 -29.65
N LEU A 234 -6.96 -2.59 -30.20
CA LEU A 234 -7.31 -3.86 -29.55
C LEU A 234 -6.10 -4.67 -29.09
N HIS A 235 -5.03 -4.75 -29.90
CA HIS A 235 -3.84 -5.51 -29.55
C HIS A 235 -3.04 -4.87 -28.41
N GLU A 236 -2.98 -3.54 -28.37
CA GLU A 236 -2.34 -2.78 -27.29
C GLU A 236 -3.15 -2.93 -25.99
N GLN A 237 -4.47 -2.78 -26.06
CA GLN A 237 -5.34 -2.94 -24.88
C GLN A 237 -5.28 -4.36 -24.31
N ARG A 238 -5.24 -5.39 -25.15
CA ARG A 238 -5.01 -6.77 -24.68
C ARG A 238 -3.68 -6.89 -23.91
N LYS A 239 -2.61 -6.28 -24.43
CA LYS A 239 -1.30 -6.35 -23.79
C LYS A 239 -1.32 -5.69 -22.40
N GLU A 240 -1.92 -4.51 -22.28
CA GLU A 240 -2.07 -3.83 -20.99
C GLU A 240 -3.04 -4.57 -20.05
N ALA A 241 -4.11 -5.17 -20.58
CA ALA A 241 -5.04 -6.00 -19.80
C ALA A 241 -4.36 -7.25 -19.23
N VAL A 242 -3.54 -7.95 -20.03
CA VAL A 242 -2.73 -9.09 -19.57
C VAL A 242 -1.71 -8.64 -18.52
N ASN A 243 -1.05 -7.50 -18.74
CA ASN A 243 -0.14 -6.92 -17.75
C ASN A 243 -0.84 -6.61 -16.42
N LEU A 244 -2.03 -6.00 -16.47
CA LEU A 244 -2.81 -5.65 -15.29
C LEU A 244 -3.14 -6.88 -14.44
N VAL A 245 -3.66 -7.94 -15.08
CA VAL A 245 -3.98 -9.20 -14.39
C VAL A 245 -2.70 -9.84 -13.83
N ASP A 246 -1.64 -9.94 -14.63
CA ASP A 246 -0.37 -10.54 -14.19
C ASP A 246 0.23 -9.82 -12.96
N GLN A 247 0.26 -8.49 -12.98
CA GLN A 247 0.76 -7.69 -11.86
C GLN A 247 -0.14 -7.78 -10.64
N ALA A 248 -1.46 -7.90 -10.82
CA ALA A 248 -2.37 -8.12 -9.70
C ALA A 248 -2.05 -9.44 -8.98
N PHE A 249 -1.82 -10.53 -9.71
CA PHE A 249 -1.41 -11.80 -9.10
C PHE A 249 -0.04 -11.75 -8.42
N LYS A 250 0.95 -11.05 -9.01
CA LYS A 250 2.26 -10.82 -8.39
C LYS A 250 2.11 -10.08 -7.05
N ARG A 251 1.29 -9.04 -7.02
CA ARG A 251 1.00 -8.23 -5.83
C ARG A 251 0.36 -9.06 -4.72
N GLU A 252 -0.66 -9.86 -5.04
CA GLU A 252 -1.32 -10.71 -4.03
C GLU A 252 -0.39 -11.84 -3.54
N LYS A 253 0.52 -12.32 -4.39
CA LYS A 253 1.56 -13.27 -3.99
C LYS A 253 2.55 -12.66 -3.01
N GLU A 254 2.96 -11.41 -3.21
CA GLU A 254 3.82 -10.67 -2.27
C GLU A 254 3.12 -10.41 -0.94
N ALA A 255 1.84 -10.02 -0.97
CA ALA A 255 1.04 -9.87 0.24
C ALA A 255 0.97 -11.18 1.05
N LEU A 256 0.71 -12.33 0.39
CA LEU A 256 0.76 -13.64 1.04
C LEU A 256 2.16 -13.96 1.59
N ALA A 257 3.22 -13.71 0.81
CA ALA A 257 4.60 -13.98 1.21
C ALA A 257 4.99 -13.23 2.50
N SER A 258 4.46 -12.02 2.70
CA SER A 258 4.73 -11.23 3.89
C SER A 258 4.24 -11.88 5.20
N VAL A 259 3.28 -12.82 5.14
CA VAL A 259 2.79 -13.58 6.30
C VAL A 259 3.87 -14.50 6.89
N GLN A 260 4.90 -14.85 6.11
CA GLN A 260 6.06 -15.64 6.55
C GLN A 260 6.69 -15.09 7.84
N PHE A 261 6.62 -13.78 8.07
CA PHE A 261 7.11 -13.12 9.28
C PHE A 261 6.56 -13.75 10.58
N PHE A 262 5.31 -14.24 10.58
CA PHE A 262 4.67 -14.79 11.77
C PHE A 262 4.83 -16.30 11.94
N ILE A 263 5.28 -17.01 10.91
CA ILE A 263 5.36 -18.48 10.88
C ILE A 263 6.51 -19.03 11.74
N ARG A 264 7.60 -18.26 11.90
CA ARG A 264 8.74 -18.61 12.77
C ARG A 264 9.34 -20.02 12.54
N GLY A 265 9.29 -20.53 11.31
CA GLY A 265 9.87 -21.83 10.93
C GLY A 265 8.98 -23.06 11.18
N GLU A 266 7.72 -22.87 11.53
CA GLU A 266 6.77 -23.96 11.70
C GLU A 266 6.36 -24.56 10.34
N LYS A 267 6.90 -25.74 10.02
CA LYS A 267 6.71 -26.41 8.73
C LYS A 267 5.25 -26.58 8.30
N ALA A 268 4.35 -26.86 9.24
CA ALA A 268 2.92 -27.02 8.93
C ALA A 268 2.28 -25.70 8.44
N LEU A 269 2.68 -24.56 9.03
CA LEU A 269 2.22 -23.25 8.61
C LEU A 269 2.90 -22.79 7.32
N GLU A 270 4.18 -23.10 7.13
CA GLU A 270 4.87 -22.88 5.85
C GLU A 270 4.17 -23.61 4.71
N GLU A 271 3.79 -24.87 4.91
CA GLU A 271 3.06 -25.64 3.91
C GLU A 271 1.66 -25.05 3.65
N LYS A 272 1.00 -24.52 4.68
CA LYS A 272 -0.28 -23.82 4.51
C LYS A 272 -0.14 -22.56 3.65
N LEU A 273 0.91 -21.76 3.88
CA LEU A 273 1.22 -20.59 3.05
C LEU A 273 1.54 -21.00 1.60
N ASN A 274 2.41 -22.00 1.43
CA ASN A 274 2.79 -22.50 0.11
C ASN A 274 1.58 -23.05 -0.68
N SER A 275 0.65 -23.72 0.00
CA SER A 275 -0.60 -24.18 -0.58
C SER A 275 -1.46 -23.01 -1.10
N ARG A 276 -1.57 -21.92 -0.35
CA ARG A 276 -2.26 -20.69 -0.80
C ARG A 276 -1.56 -20.06 -2.01
N MET A 277 -0.23 -20.00 -2.02
CA MET A 277 0.52 -19.48 -3.16
C MET A 277 0.34 -20.33 -4.43
N ARG A 278 0.31 -21.67 -4.31
CA ARG A 278 0.06 -22.56 -5.46
C ARG A 278 -1.36 -22.40 -6.00
N ALA A 279 -2.36 -22.30 -5.12
CA ALA A 279 -3.73 -22.03 -5.53
C ALA A 279 -3.85 -20.69 -6.28
N LEU A 280 -3.16 -19.65 -5.80
CA LEU A 280 -3.11 -18.34 -6.45
C LEU A 280 -2.49 -18.42 -7.87
N GLU A 281 -1.41 -19.17 -8.05
CA GLU A 281 -0.80 -19.36 -9.38
C GLU A 281 -1.70 -20.17 -10.34
N GLY A 282 -2.43 -21.17 -9.81
CA GLY A 282 -3.45 -21.88 -10.57
C GLY A 282 -4.55 -20.94 -11.08
N LEU A 283 -5.05 -20.06 -10.20
CA LEU A 283 -6.02 -19.03 -10.56
C LEU A 283 -5.47 -18.04 -11.59
N ARG A 284 -4.19 -17.65 -11.48
CA ARG A 284 -3.52 -16.77 -12.47
C ARG A 284 -3.60 -17.35 -13.87
N THR A 285 -3.28 -18.64 -14.01
CA THR A 285 -3.31 -19.33 -15.30
C THR A 285 -4.73 -19.33 -15.89
N ILE A 286 -5.74 -19.63 -15.06
CA ILE A 286 -7.15 -19.62 -15.47
C ILE A 286 -7.59 -18.22 -15.90
N SER A 287 -7.30 -17.19 -15.10
CA SER A 287 -7.69 -15.81 -15.40
C SER A 287 -7.08 -15.29 -16.71
N LEU A 288 -5.83 -15.62 -17.00
CA LEU A 288 -5.18 -15.24 -18.26
C LEU A 288 -5.78 -15.95 -19.47
N ASN A 289 -6.18 -17.22 -19.33
CA ASN A 289 -6.88 -17.95 -20.40
C ASN A 289 -8.27 -17.36 -20.67
N LEU A 290 -9.04 -17.05 -19.62
CA LEU A 290 -10.35 -16.39 -19.76
C LEU A 290 -10.21 -15.02 -20.45
N LEU A 291 -9.20 -14.24 -20.10
CA LEU A 291 -8.94 -12.95 -20.75
C LEU A 291 -8.55 -13.12 -22.23
N GLU A 292 -7.83 -14.18 -22.57
CA GLU A 292 -7.52 -14.53 -23.96
C GLU A 292 -8.78 -14.87 -24.76
N ASP A 293 -9.75 -15.57 -24.16
CA ASP A 293 -11.03 -15.88 -24.80
C ASP A 293 -11.83 -14.61 -25.08
N VAL A 294 -11.91 -13.68 -24.12
CA VAL A 294 -12.52 -12.35 -24.30
C VAL A 294 -11.88 -11.61 -25.48
N TYR A 295 -10.55 -11.60 -25.55
CA TYR A 295 -9.81 -10.99 -26.66
C TYR A 295 -10.14 -11.62 -28.01
N ARG A 296 -10.22 -12.96 -28.09
CA ARG A 296 -10.56 -13.67 -29.33
C ARG A 296 -11.98 -13.39 -29.78
N GLN A 297 -12.92 -13.34 -28.84
CA GLN A 297 -14.30 -12.94 -29.13
C GLN A 297 -14.32 -11.51 -29.70
N ARG A 298 -13.64 -10.57 -29.03
CA ARG A 298 -13.58 -9.18 -29.49
C ARG A 298 -12.93 -9.02 -30.87
N CYS A 299 -11.89 -9.82 -31.16
CA CYS A 299 -11.30 -9.89 -32.49
C CYS A 299 -12.31 -10.32 -33.55
N SER A 300 -13.14 -11.33 -33.26
CA SER A 300 -14.19 -11.80 -34.16
C SER A 300 -15.22 -10.71 -34.44
N GLU A 301 -15.72 -10.04 -33.39
CA GLU A 301 -16.69 -8.94 -33.49
C GLU A 301 -16.17 -7.79 -34.36
N LEU A 302 -14.91 -7.40 -34.18
CA LEU A 302 -14.26 -6.30 -34.91
C LEU A 302 -13.63 -6.73 -36.24
N LYS A 303 -13.72 -8.01 -36.61
CA LYS A 303 -13.08 -8.59 -37.81
C LYS A 303 -11.58 -8.31 -37.87
N VAL A 304 -10.89 -8.56 -36.76
CA VAL A 304 -9.44 -8.44 -36.59
C VAL A 304 -8.83 -9.82 -36.41
N THR A 305 -7.67 -10.07 -37.03
CA THR A 305 -6.95 -11.33 -36.82
C THR A 305 -6.22 -11.31 -35.48
N PRO A 306 -6.41 -12.32 -34.60
CA PRO A 306 -5.67 -12.41 -33.35
C PRO A 306 -4.15 -12.52 -33.59
N VAL A 307 -3.37 -11.62 -32.98
CA VAL A 307 -1.90 -11.71 -32.95
C VAL A 307 -1.41 -12.49 -31.72
N LYS A 308 -0.22 -13.08 -31.78
CA LYS A 308 0.45 -13.64 -30.58
C LYS A 308 1.12 -12.52 -29.80
N LEU A 309 1.01 -12.53 -28.47
CA LEU A 309 1.79 -11.62 -27.63
C LEU A 309 3.27 -11.98 -27.69
N THR A 310 4.09 -11.04 -28.14
CA THR A 310 5.55 -11.12 -28.18
C THR A 310 6.16 -9.80 -27.74
N LEU A 311 7.36 -9.86 -27.17
CA LEU A 311 8.12 -8.66 -26.82
C LEU A 311 8.60 -7.97 -28.08
N GLN A 312 8.38 -6.66 -28.15
CA GLN A 312 8.97 -5.81 -29.18
C GLN A 312 10.49 -5.66 -28.94
N PRO A 313 11.29 -5.28 -29.95
CA PRO A 313 12.75 -5.18 -29.81
C PRO A 313 13.21 -4.35 -28.61
N GLU A 314 12.59 -3.19 -28.38
CA GLU A 314 12.88 -2.33 -27.23
C GLU A 314 12.51 -2.97 -25.89
N GLU A 315 11.42 -3.73 -25.84
CA GLU A 315 11.02 -4.46 -24.64
C GLU A 315 11.98 -5.59 -24.34
N MET A 316 12.45 -6.30 -25.37
CA MET A 316 13.44 -7.36 -25.22
C MET A 316 14.80 -6.81 -24.77
N ARG A 317 15.17 -5.61 -25.22
CA ARG A 317 16.37 -4.91 -24.74
C ARG A 317 16.22 -4.55 -23.26
N LEU A 318 15.10 -3.93 -22.90
CA LEU A 318 14.85 -3.42 -21.55
C LEU A 318 14.42 -4.49 -20.54
N SER A 319 14.05 -5.69 -21.00
CA SER A 319 13.83 -6.86 -20.13
C SER A 319 15.12 -7.47 -19.60
N ARG A 320 16.29 -7.05 -20.11
CA ARG A 320 17.62 -7.55 -19.70
C ARG A 320 18.37 -6.57 -18.81
N ILE A 321 17.89 -5.34 -18.70
CA ILE A 321 18.55 -4.29 -17.92
C ILE A 321 17.89 -4.22 -16.55
N ILE A 322 18.64 -4.52 -15.50
CA ILE A 322 18.19 -4.52 -14.11
C ILE A 322 18.84 -3.33 -13.37
N PRO A 323 18.07 -2.30 -12.97
CA PRO A 323 18.58 -1.25 -12.10
C PRO A 323 18.80 -1.78 -10.67
N VAL A 324 19.91 -1.34 -10.08
CA VAL A 324 20.33 -1.69 -8.72
C VAL A 324 20.58 -0.40 -7.93
N ARG A 325 19.98 -0.30 -6.74
CA ARG A 325 20.18 0.83 -5.81
C ARG A 325 21.63 0.90 -5.34
N THR A 326 22.21 2.10 -5.34
CA THR A 326 23.51 2.38 -4.70
C THR A 326 23.33 2.68 -3.21
N GLU A 327 24.44 2.98 -2.50
CA GLU A 327 24.42 3.46 -1.11
C GLU A 327 23.49 4.67 -0.91
N LYS A 328 23.36 5.55 -1.91
CA LYS A 328 22.51 6.75 -1.85
C LYS A 328 21.02 6.45 -1.74
N MET A 329 20.61 5.23 -2.06
CA MET A 329 19.21 4.76 -2.02
C MET A 329 18.97 3.66 -0.98
N ARG A 330 19.89 3.49 -0.01
CA ARG A 330 19.73 2.53 1.10
C ARG A 330 18.84 3.01 2.25
N GLY A 331 18.56 4.30 2.33
CA GLY A 331 17.63 4.89 3.30
C GLY A 331 16.49 5.60 2.59
N TYR A 332 15.83 6.54 3.28
CA TYR A 332 14.86 7.42 2.64
C TYR A 332 15.51 8.24 1.52
N PHE A 333 14.84 8.35 0.38
CA PHE A 333 15.38 9.01 -0.80
C PHE A 333 15.69 10.50 -0.56
N ASN A 334 16.95 10.89 -0.73
CA ASN A 334 17.38 12.28 -0.62
C ASN A 334 17.01 13.09 -1.89
N ALA A 335 15.77 13.58 -1.93
CA ALA A 335 15.25 14.36 -3.06
C ALA A 335 15.95 15.72 -3.26
N LEU A 336 16.61 16.26 -2.23
CA LEU A 336 17.39 17.49 -2.37
C LEU A 336 18.68 17.21 -3.15
N GLU A 337 19.48 16.25 -2.68
CA GLU A 337 20.71 15.83 -3.37
C GLU A 337 20.43 15.38 -4.79
N PHE A 338 19.36 14.61 -5.03
CA PHE A 338 18.98 14.20 -6.38
C PHE A 338 18.76 15.40 -7.31
N ARG A 339 18.00 16.41 -6.84
CA ARG A 339 17.73 17.63 -7.62
C ARG A 339 18.98 18.47 -7.86
N GLU A 340 19.88 18.55 -6.88
CA GLU A 340 21.18 19.24 -7.04
C GLU A 340 22.02 18.56 -8.11
N ARG A 341 22.14 17.23 -8.06
CA ARG A 341 22.86 16.47 -9.09
C ARG A 341 22.27 16.63 -10.47
N MET A 342 20.94 16.70 -10.58
CA MET A 342 20.31 16.96 -11.89
C MET A 342 20.66 18.34 -12.46
N ARG A 343 20.87 19.36 -11.61
CA ARG A 343 21.26 20.72 -12.06
C ARG A 343 22.72 20.79 -12.51
N GLU A 344 23.59 19.96 -11.94
CA GLU A 344 25.01 19.89 -12.29
C GLU A 344 25.27 19.20 -13.64
N LEU A 345 24.42 18.24 -13.99
CA LEU A 345 24.58 17.42 -15.18
C LEU A 345 23.94 18.05 -16.43
N LYS A 346 24.68 18.00 -17.55
CA LYS A 346 24.17 18.36 -18.88
C LYS A 346 23.59 17.13 -19.58
N ASP A 347 22.68 17.36 -20.51
CA ASP A 347 22.13 16.33 -21.42
C ASP A 347 21.48 15.13 -20.69
N LEU A 348 20.67 15.43 -19.68
CA LEU A 348 19.80 14.44 -19.03
C LEU A 348 18.59 14.13 -19.93
N PRO A 349 18.22 12.85 -20.10
CA PRO A 349 17.03 12.51 -20.87
C PRO A 349 15.77 13.01 -20.15
N ALA A 350 14.87 13.64 -20.90
CA ALA A 350 13.61 14.13 -20.35
C ALA A 350 12.68 12.96 -19.98
N TYR A 351 12.03 13.06 -18.82
CA TYR A 351 11.01 12.13 -18.40
C TYR A 351 9.88 12.85 -17.66
N ASN A 352 8.69 12.26 -17.63
CA ASN A 352 7.55 12.68 -16.82
C ASN A 352 6.78 11.45 -16.35
N LEU A 353 6.93 11.11 -15.06
CA LEU A 353 6.21 10.02 -14.42
C LEU A 353 5.11 10.50 -13.47
N GLY A 354 5.00 11.81 -13.24
CA GLY A 354 4.05 12.39 -12.27
C GLY A 354 4.11 11.66 -10.92
N ARG A 355 2.94 11.21 -10.43
CA ARG A 355 2.81 10.46 -9.17
C ARG A 355 3.52 9.11 -9.17
N ALA A 356 3.73 8.50 -10.35
CA ALA A 356 4.38 7.19 -10.47
C ALA A 356 5.89 7.24 -10.19
N GLU A 357 6.52 8.43 -10.11
CA GLU A 357 7.96 8.55 -9.86
C GLU A 357 8.39 7.92 -8.52
N PHE A 358 7.55 8.04 -7.48
CA PHE A 358 7.82 7.44 -6.17
C PHE A 358 7.91 5.91 -6.27
N GLU A 359 6.89 5.30 -6.86
CA GLU A 359 6.85 3.84 -7.07
C GLU A 359 7.92 3.37 -8.06
N ALA A 360 8.25 4.17 -9.07
CA ALA A 360 9.30 3.82 -10.03
C ALA A 360 10.63 3.60 -9.30
N ARG A 361 10.93 4.39 -8.27
CA ARG A 361 12.08 4.15 -7.39
C ARG A 361 11.88 2.90 -6.53
N ASN A 362 10.71 2.72 -5.92
CA ASN A 362 10.48 1.62 -4.98
C ASN A 362 10.52 0.24 -5.63
N PHE A 363 10.10 0.13 -6.89
CA PHE A 363 10.24 -1.10 -7.67
C PHE A 363 11.69 -1.45 -8.04
N ILE A 364 12.66 -0.55 -7.82
CA ILE A 364 14.09 -0.85 -7.98
C ILE A 364 14.56 -1.69 -6.79
N ASP A 365 14.51 -3.00 -6.95
CA ASP A 365 14.87 -4.01 -5.94
C ASP A 365 16.13 -4.81 -6.30
N GLY A 366 16.78 -4.48 -7.41
CA GLY A 366 17.95 -5.19 -7.94
C GLY A 366 17.62 -6.52 -8.62
N ARG A 367 16.34 -6.83 -8.85
CA ARG A 367 15.85 -8.05 -9.51
C ARG A 367 14.99 -7.73 -10.72
N ARG A 368 14.09 -6.75 -10.60
CA ARG A 368 13.20 -6.32 -11.67
C ARG A 368 13.96 -5.59 -12.75
N SER A 369 13.72 -5.97 -14.00
CA SER A 369 14.18 -5.25 -15.19
C SER A 369 13.43 -3.93 -15.38
N ILE A 370 13.95 -3.05 -16.24
CA ILE A 370 13.26 -1.80 -16.63
C ILE A 370 11.86 -2.09 -17.19
N LEU A 371 11.71 -3.16 -17.99
CA LEU A 371 10.41 -3.58 -18.50
C LEU A 371 9.47 -4.01 -17.38
N GLU A 372 9.94 -4.78 -16.41
CA GLU A 372 9.12 -5.23 -15.28
C GLU A 372 8.70 -4.06 -14.37
N ILE A 373 9.58 -3.08 -14.16
CA ILE A 373 9.25 -1.85 -13.44
C ILE A 373 8.16 -1.09 -14.20
N ARG A 374 8.32 -0.88 -15.51
CA ARG A 374 7.28 -0.24 -16.33
C ARG A 374 5.94 -0.96 -16.19
N ASN A 375 5.96 -2.28 -16.32
CA ASN A 375 4.77 -3.12 -16.26
C ASN A 375 4.06 -2.99 -14.90
N ALA A 376 4.81 -2.98 -13.79
CA ALA A 376 4.26 -2.76 -12.46
C ALA A 376 3.66 -1.36 -12.30
N LEU A 377 4.35 -0.31 -12.76
CA LEU A 377 3.84 1.06 -12.74
C LEU A 377 2.57 1.20 -13.58
N ALA A 378 2.55 0.58 -14.77
CA ALA A 378 1.41 0.65 -15.67
C ALA A 378 0.15 0.00 -15.07
N ALA A 379 0.33 -1.04 -14.26
CA ALA A 379 -0.76 -1.70 -13.56
C ALA A 379 -1.33 -0.88 -12.39
N GLU A 380 -0.57 0.05 -11.82
CA GLU A 380 -1.00 0.89 -10.70
C GLU A 380 -1.54 2.26 -11.15
N TYR A 381 -0.83 2.92 -12.08
CA TYR A 381 -1.09 4.30 -12.50
C TYR A 381 -1.74 4.41 -13.88
N GLY A 382 -2.01 3.27 -14.53
CA GLY A 382 -2.45 3.21 -15.93
C GLY A 382 -1.27 3.22 -16.92
N PRO A 383 -1.53 3.09 -18.24
CA PRO A 383 -0.48 2.90 -19.24
C PRO A 383 0.63 3.97 -19.18
N ILE A 384 1.88 3.52 -19.02
CA ILE A 384 3.07 4.38 -18.98
C ILE A 384 4.00 4.00 -20.14
N PRO A 385 4.45 4.96 -20.97
CA PRO A 385 5.38 4.67 -22.05
C PRO A 385 6.72 4.14 -21.50
N LEU A 386 7.20 3.03 -22.07
CA LEU A 386 8.47 2.40 -21.68
C LEU A 386 9.66 3.35 -21.71
N LYS A 387 9.66 4.30 -22.66
CA LYS A 387 10.71 5.30 -22.78
C LYS A 387 10.80 6.24 -21.57
N GLN A 388 9.67 6.56 -20.93
CA GLN A 388 9.65 7.43 -19.74
C GLN A 388 10.34 6.76 -18.55
N VAL A 389 10.08 5.47 -18.36
CA VAL A 389 10.69 4.67 -17.29
C VAL A 389 12.18 4.45 -17.55
N GLU A 390 12.56 4.15 -18.80
CA GLU A 390 13.98 4.07 -19.19
C GLU A 390 14.70 5.39 -18.91
N ASN A 391 14.15 6.52 -19.38
CA ASN A 391 14.78 7.83 -19.21
C ASN A 391 14.95 8.17 -17.73
N PHE A 392 13.93 7.93 -16.90
CA PHE A 392 14.03 8.13 -15.44
C PHE A 392 15.16 7.30 -14.82
N ILE A 393 15.26 6.02 -15.18
CA ILE A 393 16.31 5.12 -14.67
C ILE A 393 17.70 5.56 -15.14
N LEU A 394 17.83 6.05 -16.38
CA LEU A 394 19.08 6.64 -16.88
C LEU A 394 19.45 7.93 -16.13
N VAL A 395 18.48 8.75 -15.73
CA VAL A 395 18.74 9.90 -14.86
C VAL A 395 19.24 9.46 -13.48
N LEU A 396 18.61 8.45 -12.88
CA LEU A 396 19.08 7.86 -11.61
C LEU A 396 20.49 7.28 -11.74
N GLU A 397 20.84 6.68 -12.88
CA GLU A 397 22.19 6.19 -13.15
C GLU A 397 23.19 7.33 -13.25
N LYS A 398 22.92 8.34 -14.09
CA LYS A 398 23.81 9.49 -14.29
C LYS A 398 24.03 10.31 -13.01
N THR A 399 23.03 10.39 -12.14
CA THR A 399 23.12 11.07 -10.84
C THR A 399 23.79 10.23 -9.74
N GLY A 400 24.11 8.96 -10.04
CA GLY A 400 24.81 8.04 -9.15
C GLY A 400 23.93 7.38 -8.09
N PHE A 401 22.60 7.43 -8.24
CA PHE A 401 21.65 6.79 -7.33
C PHE A 401 21.42 5.31 -7.68
N VAL A 402 21.57 4.95 -8.96
CA VAL A 402 21.38 3.58 -9.49
C VAL A 402 22.59 3.16 -10.32
N THR A 403 22.83 1.85 -10.40
CA THR A 403 23.72 1.23 -11.40
C THR A 403 22.94 0.21 -12.23
N LEU A 404 23.31 -0.02 -13.49
CA LEU A 404 22.64 -0.97 -14.36
C LEU A 404 23.42 -2.28 -14.51
N LYS A 405 22.75 -3.40 -14.21
CA LYS A 405 23.21 -4.74 -14.55
C LYS A 405 22.59 -5.14 -15.90
N LYS A 406 23.42 -5.59 -16.84
CA LYS A 406 23.02 -5.98 -18.20
C LYS A 406 23.10 -7.49 -18.42
#